data_AF-A0A1I5LI63-F1
#
_entry.id   AF-A0A1I5LI63-F1
#
_cell.length_a   1.000
_cell.length_b   1.000
_cell.length_c   1.000
_cell.angle_alpha   90.00
_cell.angle_beta   90.00
_cell.angle_gamma   90.00
#
_symmetry.space_group_name_H-M   'P 1'
#
loop_
_entity.id
_entity.type
_entity.pdbx_description
1 polymer ?
#
loop_
_entity_poly.entity_id
_entity_poly.type
_entity_poly.pdbx_seq_one_letter_code
_entity_poly.pdbx_strand_id
1 'polypeptide(L)'
;MNSAIIQLLVLAGIAVFLILRLRSVLGTRDGFEKPPLSKPSQGDRLRSSRPEFEVIEGGPDRDITDHVADGSDDAKALAAMKMTEPGFSVSEFLQGARSAYEMILMGFERGEMDEIRDFLAEDVAAVFEDVIAQRQEQGLQIEANFVGVREVTLVRATFDRNTREGEITVRFLGELTSVVRDAEGEIVEGSATEIKRQRDIWTFGRVFGTDDPNWKLVATGE
;
A
#
# COMPACT_ATOMS: atom_id res chain seq x y z
N MET A 1 44.96 10.32 -9.81
CA MET A 1 44.59 10.03 -8.41
C MET A 1 43.74 8.78 -8.40
N ASN A 2 44.17 7.75 -7.68
CA ASN A 2 43.80 6.35 -7.91
C ASN A 2 42.29 6.07 -7.75
N SER A 3 41.63 5.79 -8.87
CA SER A 3 40.27 5.24 -8.95
C SER A 3 40.07 3.99 -8.08
N ALA A 4 41.13 3.20 -7.89
CA ALA A 4 41.15 2.04 -6.99
C ALA A 4 40.89 2.41 -5.51
N ILE A 5 41.35 3.58 -5.05
CA ILE A 5 41.13 4.04 -3.67
C ILE A 5 39.67 4.46 -3.49
N ILE A 6 39.10 5.15 -4.48
CA ILE A 6 37.69 5.55 -4.46
C ILE A 6 36.78 4.32 -4.47
N GLN A 7 37.11 3.32 -5.29
CA GLN A 7 36.34 2.07 -5.36
C GLN A 7 36.40 1.28 -4.05
N LEU A 8 37.57 1.23 -3.39
CA LEU A 8 37.72 0.65 -2.05
C LEU A 8 36.90 1.40 -0.99
N LEU A 9 36.85 2.73 -1.05
CA LEU A 9 36.06 3.53 -0.11
C LEU A 9 34.55 3.36 -0.32
N VAL A 10 34.09 3.27 -1.57
CA VAL A 10 32.68 3.02 -1.91
C VAL A 10 32.28 1.62 -1.45
N LEU A 11 33.11 0.61 -1.72
CA LEU A 11 32.82 -0.77 -1.30
C LEU A 11 32.81 -0.91 0.23
N ALA A 12 33.72 -0.23 0.92
CA ALA A 12 33.72 -0.16 2.38
C ALA A 12 32.47 0.54 2.93
N GLY A 13 32.01 1.62 2.29
CA GLY A 13 30.77 2.32 2.67
C GLY A 13 29.53 1.44 2.55
N ILE A 14 29.39 0.69 1.45
CA ILE A 14 28.29 -0.25 1.25
C ILE A 14 28.36 -1.39 2.27
N ALA A 15 29.54 -1.95 2.54
CA ALA A 15 29.72 -3.02 3.53
C ALA A 15 29.33 -2.56 4.94
N VAL A 16 29.74 -1.35 5.35
CA VAL A 16 29.35 -0.78 6.65
C VAL A 16 27.84 -0.54 6.71
N PHE A 17 27.25 0.00 5.65
CA PHE A 17 25.80 0.21 5.56
C PHE A 17 25.02 -1.11 5.69
N LEU A 18 25.46 -2.17 5.01
CA LEU A 18 24.85 -3.50 5.12
C LEU A 18 24.97 -4.08 6.53
N ILE A 19 26.11 -3.93 7.21
CA ILE A 19 26.30 -4.41 8.59
C ILE A 19 25.39 -3.63 9.57
N LEU A 20 25.25 -2.32 9.40
CA LEU A 20 24.37 -1.50 10.23
C LEU A 20 22.89 -1.84 9.99
N ARG A 21 22.51 -2.05 8.72
CA ARG A 21 21.15 -2.47 8.34
C ARG A 21 20.82 -3.88 8.86
N LEU A 22 21.77 -4.81 8.82
CA LEU A 22 21.58 -6.16 9.39
C LEU A 22 21.44 -6.12 10.92
N ARG A 23 22.15 -5.23 11.61
CA ARG A 23 21.94 -5.03 13.06
C ARG A 23 20.59 -4.40 13.40
N SER A 24 20.01 -3.58 12.52
CA SER A 24 18.69 -2.98 12.78
C SER A 24 17.52 -3.96 12.56
N VAL A 25 17.75 -5.04 11.80
CA VAL A 25 16.72 -6.08 11.53
C VAL A 25 16.80 -7.22 12.56
N LEU A 26 17.94 -7.38 13.25
CA LEU A 26 18.16 -8.40 14.30
C LEU A 26 18.05 -7.81 15.72
N GLY A 27 17.17 -6.83 15.92
CA GLY A 27 16.87 -6.23 17.22
C GLY A 27 16.30 -7.24 18.22
N THR A 28 17.15 -7.60 19.19
CA THR A 28 16.91 -8.03 20.57
C THR A 28 15.58 -8.71 20.90
N ARG A 29 15.66 -10.04 20.98
CA ARG A 29 14.72 -10.90 21.67
C ARG A 29 14.83 -10.66 23.18
N ASP A 30 14.11 -9.68 23.70
CA ASP A 30 13.90 -9.54 25.15
C ASP A 30 12.82 -10.53 25.59
N GLY A 31 13.23 -11.46 26.46
CA GLY A 31 12.37 -12.45 27.05
C GLY A 31 11.48 -11.82 28.11
N PHE A 32 10.17 -11.98 27.95
CA PHE A 32 9.22 -11.89 29.04
C PHE A 32 8.55 -13.27 29.22
N GLU A 33 9.15 -14.03 30.13
CA GLU A 33 8.58 -15.25 30.69
C GLU A 33 7.46 -14.83 31.67
N LYS A 34 6.21 -15.19 31.37
CA LYS A 34 5.09 -15.01 32.30
C LYS A 34 5.20 -16.05 33.42
N PRO A 35 5.15 -15.68 34.71
CA PRO A 35 5.06 -16.66 35.79
C PRO A 35 3.74 -17.44 35.70
N PRO A 36 3.71 -18.72 36.13
CA PRO A 36 2.51 -19.54 36.08
C PRO A 36 1.42 -18.99 37.01
N LEU A 37 0.21 -18.86 36.48
CA LEU A 37 -0.98 -18.51 37.24
C LEU A 37 -1.37 -19.67 38.18
N SER A 38 -1.46 -19.34 39.46
CA SER A 38 -1.96 -20.22 40.52
C SER A 38 -3.42 -20.63 40.29
N LYS A 39 -3.72 -21.90 40.54
CA LYS A 39 -5.08 -22.48 40.58
C LYS A 39 -5.95 -21.79 41.63
N PRO A 40 -7.23 -21.50 41.33
CA PRO A 40 -8.26 -21.39 42.35
C PRO A 40 -8.92 -22.75 42.61
N SER A 41 -9.14 -23.02 43.89
CA SER A 41 -9.81 -24.15 44.49
C SER A 41 -11.28 -24.30 44.04
N GLN A 42 -11.75 -25.54 44.05
CA GLN A 42 -13.18 -25.88 44.00
C GLN A 42 -13.95 -25.22 45.15
N GLY A 43 -15.14 -24.71 44.83
CA GLY A 43 -16.15 -24.32 45.82
C GLY A 43 -16.95 -23.09 45.39
N ASP A 44 -17.94 -23.24 44.51
CA ASP A 44 -19.33 -23.39 44.94
C ASP A 44 -20.25 -23.51 43.73
N ARG A 45 -21.22 -24.42 43.81
CA ARG A 45 -22.26 -24.59 42.78
C ARG A 45 -23.45 -23.71 43.15
N LEU A 46 -24.16 -23.28 42.10
CA LEU A 46 -25.54 -22.77 42.07
C LEU A 46 -25.71 -21.27 42.38
N ARG A 47 -25.99 -20.49 41.32
CA ARG A 47 -27.28 -19.78 41.15
C ARG A 47 -27.41 -19.16 39.75
N SER A 48 -28.29 -19.79 38.99
CA SER A 48 -29.25 -19.25 38.00
C SER A 48 -29.17 -17.76 37.58
N SER A 49 -29.04 -17.59 36.26
CA SER A 49 -29.84 -16.72 35.38
C SER A 49 -29.91 -15.21 35.66
N ARG A 50 -29.11 -14.46 34.90
CA ARG A 50 -29.52 -13.26 34.15
C ARG A 50 -28.51 -12.97 33.04
N PRO A 51 -28.90 -12.89 31.76
CA PRO A 51 -28.06 -12.26 30.76
C PRO A 51 -28.21 -10.75 30.95
N GLU A 52 -27.29 -10.14 31.69
CA GLU A 52 -27.04 -8.71 31.55
C GLU A 52 -26.34 -8.51 30.21
N PHE A 53 -27.14 -8.15 29.20
CA PHE A 53 -26.63 -7.47 28.03
C PHE A 53 -26.22 -6.06 28.47
N GLU A 54 -25.02 -5.92 29.01
CA GLU A 54 -24.28 -4.67 28.90
C GLU A 54 -23.72 -4.62 27.49
N VAL A 55 -24.46 -3.96 26.60
CA VAL A 55 -23.95 -3.56 25.29
C VAL A 55 -22.91 -2.46 25.56
N ILE A 56 -21.66 -2.87 25.74
CA ILE A 56 -20.53 -1.96 25.52
C ILE A 56 -20.42 -1.82 24.01
N GLU A 57 -21.16 -0.87 23.43
CA GLU A 57 -20.72 -0.21 22.19
C GLU A 57 -19.36 0.43 22.50
N GLY A 58 -18.28 -0.31 22.29
CA GLY A 58 -16.95 0.16 22.67
C GLY A 58 -15.82 -0.84 22.42
N GLY A 59 -16.07 -1.90 21.64
CA GLY A 59 -14.98 -2.66 21.06
C GLY A 59 -14.26 -1.81 20.00
N PRO A 60 -12.95 -2.01 19.79
CA PRO A 60 -12.23 -1.30 18.74
C PRO A 60 -12.82 -1.65 17.36
N ASP A 61 -12.93 -0.63 16.51
CA ASP A 61 -13.50 -0.73 15.16
C ASP A 61 -12.70 -1.74 14.33
N ARG A 62 -13.32 -2.89 14.06
CA ARG A 62 -12.69 -4.03 13.37
C ARG A 62 -12.27 -3.67 11.96
N ASP A 63 -13.06 -2.83 11.27
CA ASP A 63 -12.71 -2.36 9.94
C ASP A 63 -11.44 -1.49 9.94
N ILE A 64 -11.00 -0.96 11.09
CA ILE A 64 -9.69 -0.31 11.23
C ILE A 64 -8.66 -1.30 11.75
N THR A 65 -8.92 -1.97 12.88
CA THR A 65 -7.91 -2.75 13.60
C THR A 65 -7.50 -4.06 12.90
N ASP A 66 -8.25 -4.50 11.91
CA ASP A 66 -7.87 -5.66 11.10
C ASP A 66 -6.78 -5.31 10.08
N HIS A 67 -6.57 -4.01 9.77
CA HIS A 67 -5.56 -3.53 8.82
C HIS A 67 -4.40 -2.78 9.48
N VAL A 68 -4.63 -2.17 10.65
CA VAL A 68 -3.61 -1.40 11.39
C VAL A 68 -3.65 -1.72 12.89
N ALA A 69 -2.53 -1.49 13.59
CA ALA A 69 -2.47 -1.70 15.03
C ALA A 69 -3.43 -0.74 15.78
N ASP A 70 -4.16 -1.28 16.75
CA ASP A 70 -5.05 -0.48 17.60
C ASP A 70 -4.27 0.63 18.34
N GLY A 71 -4.88 1.82 18.44
CA GLY A 71 -4.26 3.02 19.04
C GLY A 71 -3.09 3.64 18.26
N SER A 72 -2.69 3.08 17.11
CA SER A 72 -1.67 3.68 16.22
C SER A 72 -2.12 5.02 15.63
N ASP A 73 -1.17 5.79 15.09
CA ASP A 73 -1.51 7.05 14.43
C ASP A 73 -2.31 6.82 13.15
N ASP A 74 -2.06 5.74 12.42
CA ASP A 74 -2.86 5.33 11.26
C ASP A 74 -4.30 4.99 11.68
N ALA A 75 -4.48 4.26 12.79
CA ALA A 75 -5.80 3.96 13.34
C ALA A 75 -6.57 5.23 13.73
N LYS A 76 -5.89 6.21 14.34
CA LYS A 76 -6.49 7.52 14.67
C LYS A 76 -6.86 8.31 13.43
N ALA A 77 -6.06 8.26 12.37
CA ALA A 77 -6.35 8.93 11.10
C ALA A 77 -7.59 8.33 10.44
N LEU A 78 -7.66 7.00 10.33
CA LEU A 78 -8.81 6.28 9.78
C LEU A 78 -10.08 6.52 10.61
N ALA A 79 -9.97 6.54 11.94
CA ALA A 79 -11.09 6.90 12.80
C ALA A 79 -11.56 8.34 12.57
N ALA A 80 -10.64 9.29 12.37
CA ALA A 80 -10.97 10.68 12.06
C ALA A 80 -11.67 10.83 10.70
N MET A 81 -11.25 10.07 9.70
CA MET A 81 -11.92 9.97 8.40
C MET A 81 -13.37 9.49 8.58
N LYS A 82 -13.59 8.39 9.31
CA LYS A 82 -14.93 7.86 9.60
C LYS A 82 -15.81 8.82 10.39
N MET A 83 -15.24 9.56 11.34
CA MET A 83 -15.99 10.60 12.06
C MET A 83 -16.46 11.73 11.13
N THR A 84 -15.67 12.04 10.09
CA THR A 84 -16.00 13.08 9.11
C THR A 84 -17.03 12.59 8.11
N GLU A 85 -16.93 11.33 7.69
CA GLU A 85 -17.82 10.69 6.74
C GLU A 85 -18.19 9.28 7.24
N PRO A 86 -19.30 9.11 7.98
CA PRO A 86 -19.65 7.83 8.61
C PRO A 86 -19.86 6.66 7.65
N GLY A 87 -20.05 6.93 6.35
CA GLY A 87 -20.14 5.91 5.30
C GLY A 87 -18.77 5.37 4.85
N PHE A 88 -17.66 5.95 5.27
CA PHE A 88 -16.33 5.47 4.88
C PHE A 88 -15.98 4.13 5.53
N SER A 89 -15.55 3.16 4.71
CA SER A 89 -14.99 1.87 5.14
C SER A 89 -13.59 1.68 4.59
N VAL A 90 -12.67 1.23 5.45
CA VAL A 90 -11.29 0.90 5.07
C VAL A 90 -11.26 -0.33 4.18
N SER A 91 -12.08 -1.35 4.49
CA SER A 91 -12.15 -2.58 3.70
C SER A 91 -12.70 -2.34 2.30
N GLU A 92 -13.77 -1.53 2.17
CA GLU A 92 -14.30 -1.14 0.86
C GLU A 92 -13.30 -0.29 0.07
N PHE A 93 -12.61 0.64 0.73
CA PHE A 93 -11.53 1.41 0.12
C PHE A 93 -10.42 0.48 -0.42
N LEU A 94 -9.92 -0.48 0.36
CA LEU A 94 -8.86 -1.39 -0.08
C LEU A 94 -9.30 -2.29 -1.24
N GLN A 95 -10.59 -2.67 -1.27
CA GLN A 95 -11.16 -3.38 -2.42
C GLN A 95 -11.19 -2.51 -3.67
N GLY A 96 -11.64 -1.25 -3.55
CA GLY A 96 -11.61 -0.28 -4.65
C GLY A 96 -10.19 0.01 -5.13
N ALA A 97 -9.25 0.18 -4.21
CA ALA A 97 -7.84 0.44 -4.50
C ALA A 97 -7.19 -0.73 -5.27
N ARG A 98 -7.59 -1.98 -5.00
CA ARG A 98 -7.16 -3.16 -5.78
C ARG A 98 -7.60 -3.07 -7.24
N SER A 99 -8.86 -2.69 -7.49
CA SER A 99 -9.37 -2.53 -8.85
C SER A 99 -8.77 -1.31 -9.56
N ALA A 100 -8.61 -0.20 -8.85
CA ALA A 100 -7.95 0.99 -9.38
C ALA A 100 -6.49 0.72 -9.74
N TYR A 101 -5.77 -0.07 -8.95
CA TYR A 101 -4.39 -0.47 -9.24
C TYR A 101 -4.27 -1.20 -10.58
N GLU A 102 -5.11 -2.20 -10.83
CA GLU A 102 -5.14 -2.90 -12.12
C GLU A 102 -5.47 -1.95 -13.29
N MET A 103 -6.54 -1.16 -13.15
CA MET A 103 -6.99 -0.25 -14.20
C MET A 103 -5.92 0.79 -14.56
N ILE A 104 -5.38 1.47 -13.55
CA ILE A 104 -4.38 2.53 -13.74
C ILE A 104 -3.08 1.95 -14.29
N LEU A 105 -2.59 0.83 -13.75
CA LEU A 105 -1.37 0.19 -14.22
C LEU A 105 -1.51 -0.23 -15.68
N MET A 106 -2.63 -0.89 -16.04
CA MET A 106 -2.84 -1.35 -17.41
C MET A 106 -3.02 -0.20 -18.39
N GLY A 107 -3.75 0.85 -18.01
CA GLY A 107 -3.86 2.05 -18.84
C GLY A 107 -2.49 2.72 -19.06
N PHE A 108 -1.65 2.78 -18.03
CA PHE A 108 -0.29 3.32 -18.16
C PHE A 108 0.64 2.45 -19.02
N GLU A 109 0.59 1.13 -18.85
CA GLU A 109 1.38 0.19 -19.66
C GLU A 109 1.01 0.28 -21.14
N ARG A 110 -0.28 0.40 -21.45
CA ARG A 110 -0.82 0.51 -22.82
C ARG A 110 -0.77 1.91 -23.42
N GLY A 111 -0.49 2.93 -22.61
CA GLY A 111 -0.51 4.33 -23.05
C GLY A 111 -1.92 4.90 -23.25
N GLU A 112 -2.93 4.31 -22.61
CA GLU A 112 -4.35 4.68 -22.66
C GLU A 112 -4.66 5.76 -21.60
N MET A 113 -4.01 6.92 -21.70
CA MET A 113 -4.08 7.98 -20.67
C MET A 113 -5.50 8.50 -20.42
N ASP A 114 -6.31 8.61 -21.47
CA ASP A 114 -7.70 9.10 -21.40
C ASP A 114 -8.56 8.23 -20.49
N GLU A 115 -8.27 6.93 -20.38
CA GLU A 115 -9.04 6.00 -19.54
C GLU A 115 -8.75 6.17 -18.04
N ILE A 116 -7.57 6.69 -17.71
CA ILE A 116 -7.08 6.72 -16.32
C ILE A 116 -7.01 8.15 -15.74
N ARG A 117 -7.16 9.18 -16.58
CA ARG A 117 -6.90 10.59 -16.22
C ARG A 117 -7.64 11.08 -14.98
N ASP A 118 -8.91 10.68 -14.84
CA ASP A 118 -9.77 11.12 -13.73
C ASP A 118 -9.38 10.53 -12.38
N PHE A 119 -8.64 9.41 -12.38
CA PHE A 119 -8.14 8.76 -11.17
C PHE A 119 -6.77 9.27 -10.72
N LEU A 120 -6.18 10.23 -11.44
CA LEU A 120 -4.84 10.73 -11.18
C LEU A 120 -4.88 12.18 -10.69
N ALA A 121 -4.03 12.49 -9.72
CA ALA A 121 -3.69 13.86 -9.42
C ALA A 121 -2.97 14.50 -10.63
N GLU A 122 -3.02 15.83 -10.72
CA GLU A 122 -2.51 16.56 -11.89
C GLU A 122 -1.01 16.34 -12.12
N ASP A 123 -0.23 16.31 -11.04
CA ASP A 123 1.20 16.06 -11.05
C ASP A 123 1.54 14.62 -11.45
N VAL A 124 0.85 13.63 -10.89
CA VAL A 124 1.01 12.22 -11.27
C VAL A 124 0.66 12.02 -12.75
N ALA A 125 -0.43 12.62 -13.21
CA ALA A 125 -0.87 12.53 -14.60
C ALA A 125 0.17 13.12 -15.56
N ALA A 126 0.74 14.30 -15.24
CA ALA A 126 1.77 14.92 -16.06
C ALA A 126 3.02 14.04 -16.19
N VAL A 127 3.43 13.37 -15.11
CA VAL A 127 4.56 12.42 -15.15
C VAL A 127 4.22 11.21 -16.02
N PHE A 128 3.00 10.68 -15.92
CA PHE A 128 2.57 9.53 -16.73
C PHE A 128 2.53 9.89 -18.22
N GLU A 129 1.97 11.05 -18.56
CA GLU A 129 1.91 11.59 -19.92
C GLU A 129 3.30 11.73 -20.54
N ASP A 130 4.27 12.28 -19.80
CA ASP A 130 5.66 12.45 -20.27
C ASP A 130 6.33 11.09 -20.56
N VAL A 131 6.18 10.12 -19.65
CA VAL A 131 6.75 8.77 -19.82
C VAL A 131 6.08 8.00 -20.97
N ILE A 132 4.78 8.18 -21.17
CA ILE A 132 4.06 7.59 -22.31
C ILE A 132 4.55 8.23 -23.61
N ALA A 133 4.63 9.57 -23.67
CA ALA A 133 5.08 10.30 -24.85
C ALA A 133 6.51 9.90 -25.24
N GLN A 134 7.44 9.82 -24.28
CA GLN A 134 8.81 9.40 -24.53
C GLN A 134 8.90 7.97 -25.11
N ARG A 135 8.07 7.04 -24.63
CA ARG A 135 8.01 5.67 -25.18
C ARG A 135 7.49 5.68 -26.62
N GLN A 136 6.45 6.46 -26.90
CA GLN A 136 5.88 6.61 -28.24
C GLN A 136 6.88 7.24 -29.22
N GLU A 137 7.64 8.26 -28.81
CA GLU A 137 8.71 8.86 -29.61
C GLU A 137 9.81 7.87 -29.99
N GLN A 138 10.08 6.90 -29.12
CA GLN A 138 11.03 5.82 -29.37
C GLN A 138 10.45 4.70 -30.25
N GLY A 139 9.16 4.78 -30.62
CA GLY A 139 8.48 3.73 -31.38
C GLY A 139 8.26 2.44 -30.59
N LEU A 140 8.34 2.50 -29.25
CA LEU A 140 8.16 1.32 -28.40
C LEU A 140 6.68 1.02 -28.20
N GLN A 141 6.33 -0.25 -28.36
CA GLN A 141 4.98 -0.76 -28.08
C GLN A 141 5.04 -1.74 -26.92
N ILE A 142 4.12 -1.61 -25.97
CA ILE A 142 4.02 -2.52 -24.83
C ILE A 142 2.75 -3.35 -24.96
N GLU A 143 2.91 -4.67 -24.92
CA GLU A 143 1.81 -5.61 -24.72
C GLU A 143 1.90 -6.17 -23.30
N ALA A 144 1.00 -5.71 -22.44
CA ALA A 144 0.90 -6.18 -21.06
C ALA A 144 -0.43 -6.90 -20.80
N ASN A 145 -0.38 -7.93 -19.95
CA ASN A 145 -1.54 -8.63 -19.44
C ASN A 145 -1.46 -8.75 -17.92
N PHE A 146 -2.50 -8.26 -17.25
CA PHE A 146 -2.60 -8.36 -15.80
C PHE A 146 -3.07 -9.76 -15.41
N VAL A 147 -2.31 -10.43 -14.53
CA VAL A 147 -2.67 -11.75 -14.00
C VAL A 147 -3.50 -11.60 -12.71
N GLY A 148 -3.14 -10.64 -11.87
CA GLY A 148 -3.91 -10.31 -10.66
C GLY A 148 -3.08 -9.71 -9.54
N VAL A 149 -3.76 -9.33 -8.46
CA VAL A 149 -3.12 -8.84 -7.23
C VAL A 149 -3.04 -9.96 -6.20
N ARG A 150 -1.83 -10.26 -5.73
CA ARG A 150 -1.59 -11.26 -4.67
C ARG A 150 -1.72 -10.71 -3.27
N GLU A 151 -1.35 -9.44 -3.07
CA GLU A 151 -1.32 -8.81 -1.76
C GLU A 151 -1.75 -7.35 -1.89
N VAL A 152 -2.57 -6.91 -0.94
CA VAL A 152 -2.98 -5.53 -0.75
C VAL A 152 -2.81 -5.24 0.74
N THR A 153 -1.99 -4.25 1.07
CA THR A 153 -1.69 -3.95 2.48
C THR A 153 -1.70 -2.45 2.69
N LEU A 154 -2.50 -1.99 3.64
CA LEU A 154 -2.44 -0.61 4.11
C LEU A 154 -1.11 -0.39 4.82
N VAL A 155 -0.33 0.57 4.33
CA VAL A 155 1.00 0.92 4.86
C VAL A 155 0.91 2.13 5.77
N ARG A 156 0.11 3.13 5.39
CA ARG A 156 -0.02 4.38 6.12
C ARG A 156 -1.39 5.01 5.87
N ALA A 157 -1.91 5.71 6.88
CA ALA A 157 -3.05 6.61 6.74
C ALA A 157 -2.75 7.96 7.40
N THR A 158 -3.11 9.05 6.72
CA THR A 158 -2.99 10.42 7.23
C THR A 158 -4.29 11.15 7.03
N PHE A 159 -4.64 12.04 7.97
CA PHE A 159 -5.82 12.88 7.85
C PHE A 159 -5.53 14.27 8.44
N ASP A 160 -5.63 15.30 7.61
CA ASP A 160 -5.56 16.69 8.06
C ASP A 160 -6.98 17.17 8.42
N ARG A 161 -7.19 17.53 9.68
CA ARG A 161 -8.52 17.96 10.17
C ARG A 161 -8.92 19.35 9.70
N ASN A 162 -7.97 20.19 9.29
CA ASN A 162 -8.21 21.55 8.83
C ASN A 162 -8.61 21.54 7.35
N THR A 163 -7.86 20.81 6.51
CA THR A 163 -8.15 20.71 5.07
C THR A 163 -9.15 19.60 4.76
N ARG A 164 -9.35 18.64 5.69
CA ARG A 164 -10.12 17.39 5.50
C ARG A 164 -9.53 16.49 4.42
N GLU A 165 -8.26 16.69 4.07
CA GLU A 165 -7.54 15.79 3.18
C GLU A 165 -7.19 14.52 3.92
N GLY A 166 -7.62 13.39 3.35
CA GLY A 166 -7.21 12.08 3.80
C GLY A 166 -6.39 11.39 2.73
N GLU A 167 -5.28 10.80 3.15
CA GLU A 167 -4.45 9.98 2.28
C GLU A 167 -4.29 8.59 2.86
N ILE A 168 -4.29 7.58 1.99
CA ILE A 168 -4.04 6.19 2.37
C ILE A 168 -3.00 5.63 1.41
N THR A 169 -1.87 5.22 1.97
CA THR A 169 -0.80 4.54 1.25
C THR A 169 -1.00 3.04 1.33
N VAL A 170 -1.03 2.38 0.17
CA VAL A 170 -1.27 0.95 0.01
C VAL A 170 -0.09 0.35 -0.73
N ARG A 171 0.36 -0.82 -0.27
CA ARG A 171 1.33 -1.65 -0.96
C ARG A 171 0.59 -2.75 -1.71
N PHE A 172 0.93 -2.88 -2.98
CA PHE A 172 0.43 -3.93 -3.86
C PHE A 172 1.54 -4.92 -4.19
N LEU A 173 1.16 -6.18 -4.33
CA LEU A 173 1.96 -7.19 -5.03
C LEU A 173 1.19 -7.66 -6.25
N GLY A 174 1.44 -7.02 -7.39
CA GLY A 174 0.84 -7.35 -8.68
C GLY A 174 1.60 -8.48 -9.39
N GLU A 175 0.88 -9.25 -10.20
CA GLU A 175 1.42 -10.20 -11.15
C GLU A 175 0.93 -9.82 -12.56
N LEU A 176 1.86 -9.72 -13.50
CA LEU A 176 1.59 -9.40 -14.90
C LEU A 176 2.60 -10.07 -15.83
N THR A 177 2.22 -10.25 -17.09
CA THR A 177 3.17 -10.47 -18.19
C THR A 177 3.29 -9.18 -18.99
N SER A 178 4.48 -8.89 -19.51
CA SER A 178 4.72 -7.69 -20.32
C SER A 178 5.81 -7.98 -21.32
N VAL A 179 5.62 -7.52 -22.55
CA VAL A 179 6.61 -7.55 -23.62
C VAL A 179 6.67 -6.18 -24.28
N VAL A 180 7.88 -5.69 -24.49
CA VAL A 180 8.15 -4.43 -25.19
C VAL A 180 8.71 -4.77 -26.56
N ARG A 181 8.13 -4.15 -27.60
CA ARG A 181 8.55 -4.28 -28.98
C ARG A 181 9.06 -2.95 -29.51
N ASP A 182 10.05 -2.99 -30.39
CA ASP A 182 10.48 -1.83 -31.18
C ASP A 182 9.55 -1.59 -32.39
N ALA A 183 9.90 -0.59 -33.20
CA ALA A 183 9.16 -0.21 -34.38
C ALA A 183 9.16 -1.30 -35.47
N GLU A 184 10.15 -2.19 -35.48
CA GLU A 184 10.24 -3.35 -36.36
C GLU A 184 9.42 -4.55 -35.86
N GLY A 185 8.89 -4.47 -34.63
CA GLY A 185 8.09 -5.51 -33.98
C GLY A 185 8.91 -6.55 -33.23
N GLU A 186 10.23 -6.36 -33.15
CA GLU A 186 11.15 -7.24 -32.44
C GLU A 186 11.04 -7.03 -30.94
N ILE A 187 11.13 -8.12 -30.18
CA ILE A 187 11.05 -8.05 -28.71
C ILE A 187 12.37 -7.50 -28.18
N VAL A 188 12.32 -6.34 -27.54
CA VAL A 188 13.48 -5.69 -26.91
C VAL A 188 13.53 -5.91 -25.40
N GLU A 189 12.39 -6.16 -24.76
CA GLU A 189 12.31 -6.44 -23.32
C GLU A 189 11.10 -7.36 -22.99
N GLY A 190 11.24 -8.14 -21.92
CA GLY A 190 10.14 -8.85 -21.30
C GLY A 190 9.80 -10.19 -21.96
N SER A 191 8.62 -10.71 -21.63
CA SER A 191 8.12 -11.99 -22.09
C SER A 191 6.60 -12.01 -21.99
N ALA A 192 5.95 -12.47 -23.06
CA ALA A 192 4.49 -12.62 -23.10
C ALA A 192 3.97 -13.73 -22.17
N THR A 193 4.84 -14.66 -21.75
CA THR A 193 4.44 -15.87 -20.99
C THR A 193 5.02 -15.93 -19.58
N GLU A 194 6.09 -15.18 -19.30
CA GLU A 194 6.69 -15.17 -17.97
C GLU A 194 5.95 -14.19 -17.05
N ILE A 195 5.44 -14.70 -15.93
CA ILE A 195 4.76 -13.88 -14.93
C ILE A 195 5.81 -13.14 -14.09
N LYS A 196 5.84 -11.82 -14.22
CA LYS A 196 6.62 -10.90 -13.37
C LYS A 196 5.80 -10.54 -12.14
N ARG A 197 6.47 -10.49 -10.98
CA ARG A 197 5.93 -9.94 -9.74
C ARG A 197 6.43 -8.53 -9.55
N GLN A 198 5.53 -7.59 -9.34
CA GLN A 198 5.85 -6.20 -9.09
C GLN A 198 5.30 -5.78 -7.74
N ARG A 199 6.13 -5.07 -6.98
CA ARG A 199 5.72 -4.46 -5.72
C ARG A 199 5.66 -2.96 -5.95
N ASP A 200 4.50 -2.39 -5.69
CA ASP A 200 4.26 -0.96 -5.82
C ASP A 200 3.71 -0.41 -4.51
N ILE A 201 4.02 0.84 -4.21
CA ILE A 201 3.49 1.59 -3.07
C ILE A 201 2.80 2.83 -3.62
N TRP A 202 1.48 2.87 -3.52
CA TRP A 202 0.66 3.95 -4.07
C TRP A 202 -0.08 4.67 -2.95
N THR A 203 -0.14 6.00 -3.03
CA THR A 203 -0.91 6.82 -2.11
C THR A 203 -2.12 7.39 -2.82
N PHE A 204 -3.29 7.12 -2.25
CA PHE A 204 -4.56 7.66 -2.72
C PHE A 204 -5.01 8.79 -1.81
N GLY A 205 -5.46 9.89 -2.38
CA GLY A 205 -5.93 11.07 -1.66
C GLY A 205 -7.32 11.51 -2.10
N ARG A 206 -8.07 12.08 -1.15
CA ARG A 206 -9.29 12.86 -1.43
C ARG A 206 -9.61 13.82 -0.28
N VAL A 207 -10.53 14.76 -0.55
CA VAL A 207 -11.09 15.64 0.48
C VAL A 207 -12.40 15.03 1.00
N PHE A 208 -12.40 14.61 2.27
CA PHE A 208 -13.56 13.98 2.92
C PHE A 208 -14.69 14.97 3.12
N GLY A 209 -15.95 14.51 3.15
CA GLY A 209 -17.16 15.31 3.43
C GLY A 209 -17.55 16.28 2.31
N THR A 210 -17.00 16.08 1.12
CA THR A 210 -17.41 16.78 -0.12
C THR A 210 -18.33 15.85 -0.91
N ASP A 211 -19.00 16.37 -1.94
CA ASP A 211 -19.86 15.56 -2.80
C ASP A 211 -19.08 14.68 -3.80
N ASP A 212 -17.75 14.85 -3.88
CA ASP A 212 -16.88 14.04 -4.74
C ASP A 212 -16.34 12.83 -3.94
N PRO A 213 -16.86 11.61 -4.19
CA PRO A 213 -16.40 10.41 -3.50
C PRO A 213 -15.09 9.86 -4.09
N ASN A 214 -14.59 10.43 -5.20
CA ASN A 214 -13.49 9.83 -5.94
C ASN A 214 -12.16 9.95 -5.20
N TRP A 215 -11.42 8.85 -5.17
CA TRP A 215 -10.04 8.81 -4.74
C TRP A 215 -9.12 9.01 -5.94
N LYS A 216 -8.09 9.84 -5.78
CA LYS A 216 -7.07 10.05 -6.80
C LYS A 216 -5.73 9.47 -6.35
N LEU A 217 -4.98 8.89 -7.27
CA LEU A 217 -3.59 8.55 -7.09
C LEU A 217 -2.77 9.84 -7.02
N VAL A 218 -2.21 10.13 -5.85
CA VAL A 218 -1.44 11.36 -5.57
C VAL A 218 0.05 11.10 -5.49
N ALA A 219 0.48 9.85 -5.28
CA ALA A 219 1.89 9.47 -5.31
C ALA A 219 2.08 8.00 -5.65
N THR A 220 3.19 7.69 -6.33
CA THR A 220 3.67 6.34 -6.64
C THR A 220 5.08 6.14 -6.11
N GLY A 221 5.46 4.88 -5.85
CA GLY A 221 6.78 4.48 -5.38
C GLY A 221 6.98 2.97 -5.46
N GLU A 222 8.20 2.51 -5.18
CA GLU A 222 8.65 1.10 -5.26
C GLU A 222 9.15 0.56 -3.91
#